data_AF-A0A914MMF8-F1
#
_entry.id   AF-A0A914MMF8-F1
#
_cell.length_a   1.000
_cell.length_b   1.000
_cell.length_c   1.000
_cell.angle_alpha   90.00
_cell.angle_beta   90.00
_cell.angle_gamma   90.00
#
_symmetry.space_group_name_H-M   'P 1'
#
loop_
_entity.id
_entity.type
_entity.pdbx_description
1 polymer ?
#
loop_
_entity_poly.entity_id
_entity_poly.type
_entity_poly.pdbx_seq_one_letter_code
_entity_poly.pdbx_strand_id
1 'polypeptide(L)'
;NITWLHQLSRHLNEPYLRTKNGSITAGGPSLKSRYVTSLYFTLSTITSIGFGNVSATTDSEKIFTIIMMILGSLMYASVFGNVSAIIQRLYSGTARYHTEMSRLREFIRFQQIPNPLRQRLEEYFQHAWSYTNGIDMNTVLKGFPDCLQSDICLHLNRNLLNNCAAFSKCSPGCLRALSMRFRTTHAPPGDTLGLYYTYRIFRIFSINSPGELFFQPILGMRN
;
A
#
# COMPACT_ATOMS: atom_id res chain seq x y z
N ASN A 1 14.27 3.36 55.69
CA ASN A 1 13.88 3.82 54.34
C ASN A 1 12.38 3.69 54.16
N ILE A 2 11.70 4.79 53.87
CA ILE A 2 10.24 4.83 53.61
C ILE A 2 10.05 4.52 52.13
N THR A 3 9.52 3.34 51.81
CA THR A 3 9.21 2.91 50.42
C THR A 3 7.86 3.45 49.97
N TRP A 4 7.55 3.38 48.67
CA TRP A 4 6.23 3.75 48.13
C TRP A 4 5.09 2.97 48.81
N LEU A 5 5.36 1.73 49.22
CA LEU A 5 4.41 0.88 49.90
C LEU A 5 4.07 1.38 51.33
N HIS A 6 5.05 1.98 52.02
CA HIS A 6 4.81 2.66 53.29
C HIS A 6 3.97 3.93 53.09
N GLN A 7 4.17 4.67 52.00
CA GLN A 7 3.35 5.85 51.69
C GLN A 7 1.90 5.45 51.35
N LEU A 8 1.72 4.37 50.57
CA LEU A 8 0.40 3.80 50.28
C LEU A 8 -0.34 3.39 51.56
N SER A 9 0.35 2.73 52.50
CA SER A 9 -0.23 2.31 53.78
C SER A 9 -0.73 3.49 54.62
N ARG A 10 -0.06 4.64 54.55
CA ARG A 10 -0.50 5.88 55.21
C ARG A 10 -1.71 6.48 54.52
N HIS A 11 -1.75 6.47 53.20
CA HIS A 11 -2.87 7.01 52.42
C HIS A 11 -4.16 6.21 52.62
N LEU A 12 -4.06 4.90 52.79
CA LEU A 12 -5.21 4.01 53.01
C LEU A 12 -5.59 3.85 54.48
N ASN A 13 -4.86 4.53 55.39
CA ASN A 13 -5.02 4.40 56.84
C ASN A 13 -4.87 2.95 57.36
N GLU A 14 -4.11 2.12 56.64
CA GLU A 14 -3.79 0.72 56.97
C GLU A 14 -2.28 0.58 57.24
N PRO A 15 -1.73 1.16 58.33
CA PRO A 15 -0.29 1.22 58.56
C PRO A 15 0.32 -0.15 58.88
N TYR A 16 1.59 -0.31 58.53
CA TYR A 16 2.40 -1.45 58.97
C TYR A 16 2.70 -1.33 60.47
N LEU A 17 2.22 -2.26 61.28
CA LEU A 17 2.53 -2.34 62.72
C LEU A 17 3.82 -3.11 62.92
N ARG A 18 4.76 -2.53 63.67
CA ARG A 18 6.05 -3.14 63.98
C ARG A 18 5.99 -3.73 65.39
N THR A 19 6.03 -5.06 65.53
CA THR A 19 6.04 -5.71 66.85
C THR A 19 7.36 -5.44 67.57
N LYS A 20 7.33 -5.33 68.91
CA LYS A 20 8.47 -4.97 69.79
C LYS A 20 9.75 -5.83 69.61
N ASN A 21 9.65 -7.00 68.96
CA ASN A 21 10.79 -7.89 68.70
C ASN A 21 11.39 -7.75 67.28
N GLY A 22 10.98 -6.72 66.53
CA GLY A 22 11.65 -6.30 65.29
C GLY A 22 11.48 -7.19 64.06
N SER A 23 10.95 -8.41 64.19
CA SER A 23 10.94 -9.41 63.10
C SER A 23 9.62 -9.55 62.32
N ILE A 24 8.48 -9.06 62.83
CA ILE A 24 7.17 -9.25 62.17
C ILE A 24 6.47 -7.90 62.00
N THR A 25 6.24 -7.52 60.74
CA THR A 25 5.31 -6.44 60.36
C THR A 25 3.92 -7.03 60.22
N ALA A 26 3.04 -6.80 61.19
CA ALA A 26 1.63 -7.16 61.08
C ALA A 26 0.84 -5.98 60.49
N GLY A 27 -0.10 -6.24 59.57
CA GLY A 27 -0.91 -5.20 58.91
C GLY A 27 -0.38 -4.75 57.54
N GLY A 28 -0.82 -3.55 57.11
CA GLY A 28 -0.54 -3.00 55.78
C GLY A 28 -1.69 -3.17 54.78
N PRO A 29 -1.62 -2.50 53.61
CA PRO A 29 -2.65 -2.51 52.59
C PRO A 29 -3.02 -3.91 52.11
N SER A 30 -4.30 -4.14 51.80
CA SER A 30 -4.75 -5.42 51.22
C SER A 30 -3.98 -5.80 49.94
N LEU A 31 -3.85 -7.10 49.65
CA LEU A 31 -3.13 -7.59 48.45
C LEU A 31 -3.72 -7.01 47.15
N LYS A 32 -5.05 -6.89 47.09
CA LYS A 32 -5.76 -6.26 45.96
C LYS A 32 -5.32 -4.82 45.77
N SER A 33 -5.26 -4.04 46.85
CA SER A 33 -4.84 -2.64 46.80
C SER A 33 -3.39 -2.52 46.30
N ARG A 34 -2.47 -3.32 46.85
CA ARG A 34 -1.06 -3.33 46.41
C ARG A 34 -0.92 -3.62 44.91
N TYR A 35 -1.62 -4.63 44.41
CA TYR A 35 -1.56 -5.03 43.00
C TYR A 35 -2.14 -3.96 42.07
N VAL A 36 -3.31 -3.42 42.40
CA VAL A 36 -3.96 -2.35 41.61
C VAL A 36 -3.08 -1.10 41.58
N THR A 37 -2.50 -0.71 42.70
CA THR A 37 -1.59 0.44 42.77
C THR A 37 -0.29 0.20 41.98
N SER A 38 0.30 -1.00 42.05
CA SER A 38 1.49 -1.31 41.25
C SER A 38 1.21 -1.34 39.74
N LEU A 39 0.03 -1.83 39.35
CA LEU A 39 -0.38 -1.89 37.96
C LEU A 39 -0.68 -0.49 37.43
N TYR A 40 -1.33 0.35 38.25
CA TYR A 40 -1.52 1.77 37.96
C TYR A 40 -0.18 2.51 37.77
N PHE A 41 0.81 2.28 38.65
CA PHE A 41 2.15 2.85 38.49
C PHE A 41 2.83 2.40 37.19
N THR A 42 2.75 1.11 36.88
CA THR A 42 3.34 0.53 35.66
C THR A 42 2.69 1.12 34.41
N LEU A 43 1.35 1.14 34.35
CA LEU A 43 0.62 1.67 33.21
C LEU A 43 0.87 3.17 33.03
N SER A 44 0.83 3.97 34.09
CA SER A 44 1.10 5.41 34.01
C SER A 44 2.54 5.73 33.60
N THR A 45 3.51 4.89 33.95
CA THR A 45 4.91 5.00 33.53
C THR A 45 5.08 4.60 32.05
N ILE A 46 4.52 3.47 31.63
CA ILE A 46 4.61 2.99 30.24
C ILE A 46 3.90 3.95 29.27
N THR A 47 2.73 4.47 29.65
CA THR A 47 1.96 5.42 28.83
C THR A 47 2.49 6.86 28.89
N SER A 48 3.57 7.10 29.64
CA SER A 48 4.17 8.44 29.82
C SER A 48 3.21 9.50 30.39
N ILE A 49 2.15 9.10 31.09
CA ILE A 49 1.22 10.04 31.73
C ILE A 49 1.80 10.56 33.05
N GLY A 50 2.38 9.67 33.86
CA GLY A 50 3.21 10.03 35.01
C GLY A 50 2.57 10.96 36.07
N PHE A 51 1.38 10.63 36.59
CA PHE A 51 0.67 11.47 37.57
C PHE A 51 1.42 11.74 38.90
N GLY A 52 2.45 10.95 39.24
CA GLY A 52 3.34 11.19 40.38
C GLY A 52 2.77 10.86 41.78
N ASN A 53 1.52 10.41 41.86
CA ASN A 53 0.85 9.93 43.09
C ASN A 53 1.45 8.64 43.67
N VAL A 54 2.07 7.80 42.83
CA VAL A 54 2.95 6.70 43.24
C VAL A 54 4.30 6.99 42.60
N SER A 55 5.33 7.17 43.41
CA SER A 55 6.67 7.52 42.95
C SER A 55 7.74 6.73 43.69
N ALA A 56 8.86 6.53 43.01
CA ALA A 56 10.03 5.90 43.60
C ALA A 56 10.68 6.83 44.63
N THR A 57 10.75 6.39 45.89
CA THR A 57 11.31 7.18 46.99
C THR A 57 12.76 6.78 47.27
N THR A 58 13.05 5.47 47.22
CA THR A 58 14.40 4.93 47.45
C THR A 58 15.23 4.91 46.16
N ASP A 59 16.55 4.97 46.28
CA ASP A 59 17.43 5.00 45.10
C ASP A 59 17.34 3.72 44.27
N SER A 60 17.09 2.57 44.90
CA SER A 60 16.78 1.31 44.22
C SER A 60 15.47 1.37 43.41
N GLU A 61 14.41 1.97 43.96
CA GLU A 61 13.14 2.14 43.24
C GLU A 61 13.30 3.12 42.07
N LYS A 62 14.14 4.15 42.22
CA LYS A 62 14.40 5.14 41.15
C LYS A 62 15.14 4.49 39.99
N ILE A 63 16.17 3.69 40.25
CA ILE A 63 16.91 2.95 39.22
C ILE A 63 15.96 2.00 38.47
N PHE A 64 15.11 1.26 39.19
CA PHE A 64 14.11 0.40 38.57
C PHE A 64 13.14 1.18 37.68
N THR A 65 12.66 2.34 38.16
CA THR A 65 11.74 3.20 37.41
C THR A 65 12.37 3.73 36.13
N ILE A 66 13.64 4.15 36.17
CA ILE A 66 14.37 4.60 34.98
C ILE A 66 14.44 3.50 33.92
N ILE A 67 14.78 2.26 34.31
CA ILE A 67 14.83 1.12 33.39
C ILE A 67 13.44 0.86 32.79
N MET A 68 12.38 0.87 33.61
CA MET A 68 11.00 0.67 33.16
C MET A 68 10.54 1.78 32.20
N MET A 69 10.94 3.03 32.42
CA MET A 69 10.63 4.14 31.52
C MET A 69 11.31 3.96 30.15
N ILE A 70 12.57 3.54 30.12
CA ILE A 70 13.30 3.27 28.87
C ILE A 70 12.61 2.13 28.10
N LEU A 71 12.29 1.01 28.76
CA LEU A 71 11.59 -0.10 28.13
C LEU A 71 10.18 0.29 27.66
N GLY A 72 9.44 1.05 28.46
CA GLY A 72 8.10 1.55 28.12
C GLY A 72 8.11 2.45 26.88
N SER A 73 9.07 3.39 26.81
CA SER A 73 9.22 4.28 25.64
C SER A 73 9.60 3.53 24.37
N LEU A 74 10.50 2.54 24.43
CA LEU A 74 10.84 1.68 23.29
C LEU A 74 9.63 0.87 22.81
N MET A 75 8.86 0.30 23.73
CA MET A 75 7.65 -0.43 23.41
C MET A 75 6.62 0.49 22.74
N TYR A 76 6.40 1.68 23.29
CA TYR A 76 5.48 2.67 22.74
C TYR A 76 5.89 3.12 21.33
N ALA A 77 7.18 3.42 21.12
CA ALA A 77 7.72 3.78 19.81
C ALA A 77 7.55 2.65 18.78
N SER A 78 7.78 1.38 19.16
CA SER A 78 7.60 0.24 18.27
C SER A 78 6.14 0.03 17.88
N VAL A 79 5.21 0.11 18.84
CA VAL A 79 3.78 -0.01 18.57
C VAL A 79 3.32 1.10 17.62
N PHE A 80 3.69 2.35 17.90
CA PHE A 80 3.33 3.48 17.04
C PHE A 80 3.95 3.35 15.64
N GLY A 81 5.20 2.93 15.54
CA GLY A 81 5.88 2.68 14.26
C GLY A 81 5.18 1.61 13.43
N ASN A 82 4.77 0.50 14.05
CA ASN A 82 4.03 -0.57 13.39
C ASN A 82 2.64 -0.10 12.93
N VAL A 83 1.92 0.65 13.78
CA VAL A 83 0.62 1.23 13.40
C VAL A 83 0.78 2.21 12.24
N SER A 84 1.79 3.07 12.27
CA SER A 84 2.11 4.00 11.16
C SER A 84 2.41 3.25 9.87
N ALA A 85 3.19 2.16 9.93
CA ALA A 85 3.48 1.32 8.77
C ALA A 85 2.22 0.62 8.22
N ILE A 86 1.33 0.14 9.09
CA ILE A 86 0.04 -0.45 8.67
C ILE A 86 -0.82 0.60 7.98
N ILE A 87 -0.92 1.80 8.57
CA ILE A 87 -1.65 2.93 7.99
C ILE A 87 -1.09 3.28 6.60
N GLN A 88 0.23 3.42 6.48
CA GLN A 88 0.87 3.69 5.19
C GLN A 88 0.58 2.59 4.16
N ARG A 89 0.60 1.32 4.56
CA ARG A 89 0.25 0.19 3.67
C ARG A 89 -1.22 0.20 3.28
N LEU A 90 -2.13 0.52 4.19
CA LEU A 90 -3.56 0.63 3.91
C LEU A 90 -3.83 1.70 2.83
N TYR A 91 -3.15 2.84 2.92
CA TYR A 91 -3.26 3.92 1.93
C TYR A 91 -2.38 3.70 0.69
N SER A 92 -1.45 2.73 0.70
CA SER A 92 -0.55 2.45 -0.43
C SER A 92 -1.25 1.87 -1.65
N GLY A 93 -2.44 1.26 -1.48
CA GLY A 93 -3.22 0.66 -2.58
C GLY A 93 -3.56 1.63 -3.72
N THR A 94 -3.62 2.93 -3.43
CA THR A 94 -3.91 3.98 -4.43
C THR A 94 -2.71 4.92 -4.65
N ALA A 95 -1.60 4.74 -3.92
CA ALA A 95 -0.46 5.65 -3.96
C ALA A 95 0.18 5.73 -5.36
N ARG A 96 0.25 4.60 -6.06
CA ARG A 96 0.79 4.54 -7.43
C ARG A 96 -0.07 5.32 -8.43
N TYR A 97 -1.40 5.16 -8.35
CA TYR A 97 -2.34 5.92 -9.17
C TYR A 97 -2.20 7.42 -8.92
N HIS A 98 -2.21 7.82 -7.64
CA HIS A 98 -2.09 9.23 -7.27
C HIS A 98 -0.76 9.84 -7.68
N THR A 99 0.34 9.08 -7.60
CA THR A 99 1.66 9.55 -8.02
C THR A 99 1.69 9.83 -9.52
N GLU A 100 1.26 8.88 -10.35
CA GLU A 100 1.25 9.05 -11.81
C GLU A 100 0.23 10.12 -12.26
N MET A 101 -0.95 10.18 -11.63
CA MET A 101 -1.94 11.23 -11.90
C MET A 101 -1.39 12.62 -11.51
N SER A 102 -0.63 12.72 -10.42
CA SER A 102 0.02 13.97 -10.03
C SER A 102 1.06 14.42 -11.05
N ARG A 103 1.86 13.49 -11.59
CA ARG A 103 2.80 13.80 -12.69
C ARG A 103 2.09 14.28 -13.95
N LEU A 104 0.98 13.64 -14.32
CA LEU A 104 0.16 14.10 -15.44
C LEU A 104 -0.35 15.53 -15.22
N ARG A 105 -0.88 15.83 -14.03
CA ARG A 105 -1.35 17.17 -13.68
C ARG A 105 -0.24 18.21 -13.70
N GLU A 106 0.94 17.86 -13.22
CA GLU A 106 2.11 18.73 -13.26
C GLU A 106 2.53 19.04 -14.70
N PHE A 107 2.55 18.03 -15.58
CA PHE A 107 2.80 18.21 -17.00
C PHE A 107 1.77 19.13 -17.66
N ILE A 108 0.47 18.92 -17.39
CA ILE A 108 -0.63 19.76 -17.89
C ILE A 108 -0.45 21.22 -17.45
N ARG A 109 -0.06 21.43 -16.18
CA ARG A 109 0.16 22.77 -15.62
C ARG A 109 1.40 23.44 -16.24
N PHE A 110 2.49 22.70 -16.40
CA PHE A 110 3.74 23.23 -16.98
C PHE A 110 3.55 23.65 -18.44
N GLN A 111 2.83 22.84 -19.22
CA GLN A 111 2.55 23.10 -20.64
C GLN A 111 1.35 24.04 -20.87
N GLN A 112 0.70 24.54 -19.82
CA GLN A 112 -0.46 25.44 -19.89
C GLN A 112 -1.59 24.89 -20.80
N ILE A 113 -1.90 23.60 -20.64
CA ILE A 113 -2.90 22.92 -21.47
C ILE A 113 -4.31 23.47 -21.16
N PRO A 114 -5.10 23.86 -22.18
CA PRO A 114 -6.44 24.39 -21.97
C PRO A 114 -7.38 23.36 -21.33
N ASN A 115 -8.30 23.84 -20.47
CA ASN A 115 -9.23 23.03 -19.68
C ASN A 115 -9.96 21.89 -20.44
N PRO A 116 -10.50 22.08 -21.67
CA PRO A 116 -11.16 20.98 -22.39
C PRO A 116 -10.21 19.84 -22.76
N LEU A 117 -8.94 20.13 -23.07
CA LEU A 117 -7.93 19.11 -23.38
C LEU A 117 -7.40 18.45 -22.11
N ARG A 118 -7.25 19.23 -21.01
CA ARG A 118 -6.91 18.68 -19.69
C ARG A 118 -7.90 17.61 -19.27
N GLN A 119 -9.20 17.90 -19.36
CA GLN A 119 -10.24 16.98 -18.92
C GLN A 119 -10.18 15.66 -19.72
N ARG A 120 -10.02 15.73 -21.04
CA ARG A 120 -9.85 14.54 -21.88
C ARG A 120 -8.59 13.73 -21.52
N LEU A 121 -7.48 14.40 -21.18
CA LEU A 121 -6.25 13.72 -20.75
C LEU A 121 -6.44 12.98 -19.42
N GLU A 122 -7.08 13.61 -18.43
CA GLU A 122 -7.35 13.00 -17.13
C GLU A 122 -8.33 11.82 -17.26
N GLU A 123 -9.40 11.97 -18.05
CA GLU A 123 -10.37 10.91 -18.33
C GLU A 123 -9.73 9.72 -19.06
N TYR A 124 -8.89 9.98 -20.06
CA TYR A 124 -8.12 8.94 -20.75
C TYR A 124 -7.21 8.19 -19.78
N PHE A 125 -6.46 8.92 -18.94
CA PHE A 125 -5.56 8.31 -17.97
C PHE A 125 -6.30 7.45 -16.96
N GLN A 126 -7.43 7.93 -16.44
CA GLN A 126 -8.26 7.19 -15.49
C GLN A 126 -8.81 5.90 -16.12
N HIS A 127 -9.27 5.96 -17.36
CA HIS A 127 -9.75 4.79 -18.10
C HIS A 127 -8.62 3.81 -18.45
N ALA A 128 -7.45 4.30 -18.85
CA ALA A 128 -6.29 3.46 -19.11
C ALA A 128 -5.81 2.77 -17.83
N TRP A 129 -5.84 3.46 -16.70
CA TRP A 129 -5.46 2.93 -15.40
C TRP A 129 -6.43 1.86 -14.90
N SER A 130 -7.74 2.05 -15.04
CA SER A 130 -8.74 1.05 -14.60
C SER A 130 -8.61 -0.27 -15.38
N TYR A 131 -8.19 -0.21 -16.64
CA TYR A 131 -8.02 -1.38 -17.49
C TYR A 131 -6.66 -2.08 -17.30
N THR A 132 -5.58 -1.31 -17.17
CA THR A 132 -4.21 -1.86 -17.11
C THR A 132 -3.63 -1.94 -15.71
N ASN A 133 -4.28 -1.34 -14.70
CA ASN A 133 -3.70 -1.07 -13.36
C ASN A 133 -2.34 -0.35 -13.42
N GLY A 134 -2.10 0.40 -14.51
CA GLY A 134 -0.82 1.06 -14.79
C GLY A 134 0.29 0.11 -15.20
N ILE A 135 0.02 -1.18 -15.43
CA ILE A 135 1.04 -2.15 -15.82
C ILE A 135 1.42 -1.92 -17.29
N ASP A 136 2.67 -1.55 -17.54
CA ASP A 136 3.21 -1.54 -18.90
C ASP A 136 3.59 -2.97 -19.30
N MET A 137 2.82 -3.53 -20.22
CA MET A 137 3.01 -4.89 -20.71
C MET A 137 4.41 -5.10 -21.29
N ASN A 138 5.02 -4.09 -21.91
CA ASN A 138 6.33 -4.24 -22.55
C ASN A 138 7.45 -4.41 -21.52
N THR A 139 7.39 -3.69 -20.40
CA THR A 139 8.36 -3.85 -19.31
C THR A 139 8.20 -5.19 -18.60
N VAL A 140 6.96 -5.66 -18.40
CA VAL A 140 6.70 -7.00 -17.85
C VAL A 140 7.24 -8.10 -18.77
N LEU A 141 6.95 -8.03 -20.09
CA LEU A 141 7.38 -9.04 -21.06
C LEU A 141 8.92 -9.13 -21.15
N LYS A 142 9.63 -8.02 -21.07
CA LYS A 142 11.11 -8.00 -21.06
C LYS A 142 11.74 -8.75 -19.88
N GLY A 143 10.99 -9.00 -18.81
CA GLY A 143 11.45 -9.81 -17.68
C GLY A 143 11.49 -11.31 -17.96
N PHE A 144 10.93 -11.77 -19.08
CA PHE A 144 10.83 -13.18 -19.44
C PHE A 144 11.64 -13.51 -20.71
N PRO A 145 12.08 -14.77 -20.90
CA PRO A 145 12.72 -15.20 -22.14
C PRO A 145 11.75 -15.15 -23.34
N ASP A 146 12.27 -14.95 -24.54
CA ASP A 146 11.50 -14.71 -25.78
C ASP A 146 10.45 -15.79 -26.07
N CYS A 147 10.75 -17.06 -25.77
CA CYS A 147 9.79 -18.15 -25.92
C CYS A 147 8.53 -17.93 -25.07
N LEU A 148 8.71 -17.55 -23.80
CA LEU A 148 7.61 -17.31 -22.87
C LEU A 148 6.85 -16.03 -23.24
N GLN A 149 7.56 -15.00 -23.70
CA GLN A 149 6.92 -13.78 -24.23
C GLN A 149 5.99 -14.12 -25.40
N SER A 150 6.42 -14.98 -26.32
CA SER A 150 5.62 -15.37 -27.48
C SER A 150 4.33 -16.10 -27.11
N ASP A 151 4.39 -16.98 -26.10
CA ASP A 151 3.23 -17.71 -25.59
C ASP A 151 2.26 -16.78 -24.82
N ILE A 152 2.78 -15.84 -24.02
CA ILE A 152 1.96 -14.82 -23.35
C ILE A 152 1.26 -13.93 -24.39
N CYS A 153 1.99 -13.42 -25.39
CA CYS A 153 1.43 -12.60 -26.46
C CYS A 153 0.38 -13.37 -27.28
N LEU A 154 0.60 -14.66 -27.55
CA LEU A 154 -0.38 -15.52 -28.22
C LEU A 154 -1.66 -15.65 -27.39
N HIS A 155 -1.54 -15.85 -26.07
CA HIS A 155 -2.67 -15.95 -25.17
C HIS A 155 -3.48 -14.65 -25.06
N LEU A 156 -2.80 -13.50 -24.98
CA LEU A 156 -3.44 -12.18 -24.91
C LEU A 156 -4.23 -11.85 -26.18
N ASN A 157 -3.68 -12.22 -27.34
CA ASN A 157 -4.29 -11.94 -28.64
C ASN A 157 -5.23 -13.06 -29.14
N ARG A 158 -5.46 -14.12 -28.36
CA ARG A 158 -6.21 -15.31 -28.79
C ARG A 158 -7.60 -15.00 -29.33
N ASN A 159 -8.30 -14.04 -28.72
CA ASN A 159 -9.66 -13.67 -29.13
C ASN A 159 -9.64 -13.03 -30.52
N LEU A 160 -8.63 -12.19 -30.82
CA LEU A 160 -8.47 -11.57 -32.13
C LEU A 160 -8.04 -12.58 -33.19
N LEU A 161 -7.12 -13.48 -32.82
CA LEU A 161 -6.61 -14.50 -33.72
C LEU A 161 -7.67 -15.55 -34.09
N ASN A 162 -8.52 -15.95 -33.14
CA ASN A 162 -9.56 -16.95 -33.37
C ASN A 162 -10.80 -16.40 -34.08
N ASN A 163 -11.17 -15.14 -33.81
CA ASN A 163 -12.38 -14.54 -34.38
C ASN A 163 -12.17 -13.95 -35.79
N CYS A 164 -10.91 -13.87 -36.25
CA CYS A 164 -10.60 -13.34 -37.55
C CYS A 164 -10.37 -14.43 -38.60
N ALA A 165 -11.21 -14.44 -39.64
CA ALA A 165 -11.07 -15.38 -40.75
C ALA A 165 -9.71 -15.30 -41.48
N ALA A 166 -9.04 -14.14 -41.47
CA ALA A 166 -7.74 -13.94 -42.12
C ALA A 166 -6.61 -14.74 -41.45
N PHE A 167 -6.72 -15.06 -40.16
CA PHE A 167 -5.69 -15.81 -39.42
C PHE A 167 -6.02 -17.31 -39.29
N SER A 168 -7.18 -17.75 -39.78
CA SER A 168 -7.68 -19.14 -39.65
C SER A 168 -6.77 -20.20 -40.29
N LYS A 169 -5.97 -19.83 -41.30
CA LYS A 169 -5.03 -20.73 -42.00
C LYS A 169 -3.56 -20.52 -41.62
N CYS A 170 -3.26 -19.67 -40.64
CA CYS A 170 -1.89 -19.39 -40.25
C CYS A 170 -1.30 -20.53 -39.41
N SER A 171 -0.02 -20.86 -39.64
CA SER A 171 0.70 -21.84 -38.82
C SER A 171 0.91 -21.32 -37.38
N PRO A 172 1.07 -22.21 -36.39
CA PRO A 172 1.32 -21.80 -35.00
C PRO A 172 2.55 -20.90 -34.84
N GLY A 173 3.61 -21.15 -35.62
CA GLY A 173 4.81 -20.32 -35.64
C GLY A 173 4.55 -18.92 -36.21
N CYS A 174 3.72 -18.81 -37.24
CA CYS A 174 3.29 -17.53 -37.80
C CYS A 174 2.42 -16.75 -36.80
N LEU A 175 1.49 -17.41 -36.12
CA LEU A 175 0.65 -16.79 -35.09
C LEU A 175 1.48 -16.26 -33.91
N ARG A 176 2.51 -17.00 -33.47
CA ARG A 176 3.46 -16.54 -32.45
C ARG A 176 4.29 -15.33 -32.90
N ALA A 177 4.76 -15.33 -34.15
CA ALA A 177 5.51 -14.19 -34.69
C ALA A 177 4.62 -12.95 -34.84
N LEU A 178 3.36 -13.12 -35.25
CA LEU A 178 2.37 -12.05 -35.37
C LEU A 178 1.94 -11.52 -33.99
N SER A 179 1.71 -12.40 -33.02
CA SER A 179 1.26 -12.00 -31.68
C SER A 179 2.28 -11.09 -30.97
N MET A 180 3.58 -11.34 -31.18
CA MET A 180 4.68 -10.51 -30.68
C MET A 180 4.74 -9.11 -31.32
N ARG A 181 4.08 -8.92 -32.47
CA ARG A 181 4.04 -7.63 -33.20
C ARG A 181 2.76 -6.85 -32.97
N PHE A 182 1.73 -7.47 -32.40
CA PHE A 182 0.50 -6.77 -32.07
C PHE A 182 0.67 -5.84 -30.88
N ARG A 183 0.10 -4.64 -31.01
CA ARG A 183 -0.03 -3.66 -29.93
C ARG A 183 -1.50 -3.31 -29.77
N THR A 184 -2.07 -3.71 -28.65
CA THR A 184 -3.43 -3.32 -28.29
C THR A 184 -3.44 -1.85 -27.89
N THR A 185 -4.19 -1.04 -28.62
CA THR A 185 -4.39 0.39 -28.29
C THR A 185 -5.85 0.66 -28.01
N HIS A 186 -6.13 1.21 -26.83
CA HIS A 186 -7.48 1.63 -26.45
C HIS A 186 -7.67 3.11 -26.76
N ALA A 187 -8.79 3.42 -27.38
CA ALA A 187 -9.23 4.79 -27.62
C ALA A 187 -10.56 5.02 -26.90
N PRO A 188 -10.74 6.18 -26.24
CA PRO A 188 -12.01 6.57 -25.64
C PRO A 188 -13.06 6.87 -26.73
N PRO A 189 -14.36 6.77 -26.39
CA PRO A 189 -15.44 7.09 -27.32
C PRO A 189 -15.34 8.56 -27.78
N GLY A 190 -15.25 8.78 -29.09
CA GLY A 190 -15.11 10.11 -29.71
C GLY A 190 -13.72 10.45 -30.27
N ASP A 191 -12.72 9.58 -30.09
CA ASP A 191 -11.42 9.71 -30.76
C ASP A 191 -11.46 9.08 -32.16
N THR A 192 -11.19 9.88 -33.19
CA THR A 192 -11.09 9.42 -34.58
C THR A 192 -9.75 8.70 -34.82
N LEU A 193 -9.80 7.38 -34.84
CA LEU A 193 -8.62 6.51 -35.07
C LEU A 193 -8.02 6.62 -36.49
N GLY A 194 -8.79 7.10 -37.46
CA GLY A 194 -8.53 6.87 -38.88
C GLY A 194 -7.75 7.92 -39.68
N LEU A 195 -7.32 9.06 -39.11
CA LEU A 195 -6.85 10.18 -39.95
C LEU A 195 -5.40 10.68 -39.78
N TYR A 196 -4.56 10.08 -38.92
CA TYR A 196 -3.23 10.68 -38.65
C TYR A 196 -1.97 9.85 -38.90
N TYR A 197 -2.03 8.58 -39.31
CA TYR A 197 -0.80 7.80 -39.50
C TYR A 197 -0.79 6.97 -40.78
N THR A 198 -0.49 7.64 -41.89
CA THR A 198 0.34 7.05 -42.93
C THR A 198 1.68 6.64 -42.31
N TYR A 199 2.23 5.52 -42.79
CA TYR A 199 3.55 4.94 -42.44
C TYR A 199 3.60 3.97 -41.23
N ARG A 200 3.39 2.69 -41.58
CA ARG A 200 4.29 1.56 -41.26
C ARG A 200 4.07 0.66 -40.04
N ILE A 201 2.89 0.60 -39.42
CA ILE A 201 2.60 -0.44 -38.41
C ILE A 201 1.17 -0.98 -38.59
N PHE A 202 1.05 -2.31 -38.77
CA PHE A 202 -0.23 -3.01 -38.65
C PHE A 202 -0.77 -2.83 -37.21
N ARG A 203 -1.66 -1.86 -37.00
CA ARG A 203 -2.44 -1.75 -35.76
C ARG A 203 -3.81 -2.37 -36.01
N ILE A 204 -4.11 -3.46 -35.30
CA ILE A 204 -5.43 -4.06 -35.27
C ILE A 204 -6.19 -3.39 -34.12
N PHE A 205 -7.30 -2.73 -34.44
CA PHE A 205 -8.18 -2.13 -33.44
C PHE A 205 -9.26 -3.14 -33.05
N SER A 206 -9.33 -3.46 -31.75
CA SER A 206 -10.43 -4.22 -31.17
C SER A 206 -11.32 -3.25 -30.42
N ILE A 207 -12.47 -2.91 -31.02
CA ILE A 207 -13.51 -2.14 -30.35
C ILE A 207 -14.33 -3.13 -29.55
N ASN A 208 -14.47 -2.88 -28.25
CA ASN A 208 -15.11 -3.77 -27.28
C ASN A 208 -16.66 -3.66 -27.35
N SER A 209 -17.22 -3.67 -28.56
CA SER A 209 -18.65 -3.81 -28.85
C SER A 209 -18.87 -5.10 -29.65
N PRO A 210 -19.94 -5.86 -29.39
CA PRO A 210 -20.19 -7.11 -30.10
C PRO A 210 -20.62 -6.77 -31.53
N GLY A 211 -19.71 -6.82 -32.51
CA GLY A 211 -20.12 -6.87 -33.91
C GLY A 211 -19.20 -6.28 -34.98
N GLU A 212 -18.23 -5.42 -34.69
CA GLU A 212 -17.45 -4.78 -35.76
C GLU A 212 -15.94 -4.80 -35.52
N LEU A 213 -15.28 -5.81 -36.09
CA LEU A 213 -13.85 -5.78 -36.38
C LEU A 213 -13.66 -5.13 -37.76
N PHE A 214 -13.29 -3.86 -37.79
CA PHE A 214 -12.87 -3.22 -39.05
C PHE A 214 -11.50 -3.76 -39.45
N PHE A 215 -11.50 -4.73 -40.36
CA PHE A 215 -10.33 -5.07 -41.17
C PHE A 215 -10.29 -4.09 -42.34
N GLN A 216 -9.27 -3.25 -42.39
CA GLN A 216 -8.88 -2.64 -43.66
C GLN A 216 -7.76 -3.52 -44.25
N PRO A 217 -8.06 -4.44 -45.20
CA PRO A 217 -7.02 -5.18 -45.89
C PRO A 217 -6.28 -4.22 -46.80
N ILE A 218 -5.00 -3.96 -46.52
CA ILE A 218 -4.11 -3.39 -47.53
C ILE A 218 -3.74 -4.54 -48.48
N LEU A 219 -4.67 -4.89 -49.37
CA LEU A 219 -4.36 -5.65 -50.56
C LEU A 219 -3.84 -4.65 -51.60
N GLY A 220 -2.56 -4.33 -51.46
CA GLY A 220 -1.79 -3.53 -52.41
C GLY A 220 -0.59 -4.32 -52.92
N MET A 221 -0.83 -5.50 -53.52
CA MET A 221 0.09 -6.06 -54.51
C MET A 221 -0.59 -6.04 -55.88
N ARG A 222 -0.29 -4.97 -56.62
CA ARG A 222 -0.29 -4.84 -58.08
C ARG A 222 0.90 -3.90 -58.36
N ASN A 223 1.94 -4.23 -59.10
CA ASN A 223 2.32 -5.39 -59.91
C ASN A 223 3.71 -5.86 -59.48
#